data_AF-A0A4V6D0Q4-F1
#
_entry.id   AF-A0A4V6D0Q4-F1
#
_cell.length_a   1.000
_cell.length_b   1.000
_cell.length_c   1.000
_cell.angle_alpha   90.00
_cell.angle_beta   90.00
_cell.angle_gamma   90.00
#
_symmetry.space_group_name_H-M   'P 1'
#
loop_
_entity.id
_entity.type
_entity.pdbx_description
1 polymer ?
#
loop_
_entity_poly.entity_id
_entity_poly.type
_entity_poly.pdbx_seq_one_letter_code
_entity_poly.pdbx_strand_id
1 'polypeptide(L)'
;MWIDKAHHFYMVDNELGPFILMDMWYAVKNEAKWVAYNDGLKVARKRKGSDKEVARKDSDVVDVEENVQCPRPIGQKQAKKTAKKNKKSKLCDSYIEELRTLGRIQYEDHANQVKVLEVQQKLSSDKLEAAKLAHLRAKEQKEAGKVQKEAKRYEAEVRMFETYNCFL
;
A
#
# COMPACT_ATOMS: atom_id res chain seq x y z
N MET A 1 -32.16 -3.63 -12.33
CA MET A 1 -31.65 -2.24 -12.22
C MET A 1 -30.87 -1.86 -13.48
N TRP A 2 -30.51 -0.59 -13.66
CA TRP A 2 -29.70 -0.15 -14.82
C TRP A 2 -28.28 -0.72 -14.81
N ILE A 3 -27.73 -0.95 -13.61
CA ILE A 3 -26.41 -1.55 -13.39
C ILE A 3 -26.37 -2.99 -13.94
N ASP A 4 -27.41 -3.79 -13.68
CA ASP A 4 -27.48 -5.18 -14.16
C ASP A 4 -27.51 -5.24 -15.70
N LYS A 5 -28.17 -4.28 -16.35
CA LYS A 5 -28.14 -4.13 -17.81
C LYS A 5 -26.75 -3.75 -18.32
N ALA A 6 -26.07 -2.82 -17.65
CA ALA A 6 -24.70 -2.43 -18.00
C ALA A 6 -23.70 -3.59 -17.83
N HIS A 7 -23.87 -4.40 -16.77
CA HIS A 7 -23.06 -5.60 -16.54
C HIS A 7 -23.31 -6.68 -17.60
N HIS A 8 -24.57 -6.89 -18.01
CA HIS A 8 -24.90 -7.79 -19.12
C HIS A 8 -24.24 -7.33 -20.43
N PHE A 9 -24.26 -6.05 -20.78
CA PHE A 9 -23.54 -5.56 -21.96
C PHE A 9 -22.04 -5.83 -21.86
N TYR A 10 -21.41 -5.53 -20.72
CA TYR A 10 -19.99 -5.82 -20.50
C TYR A 10 -19.65 -7.32 -20.66
N MET A 11 -20.50 -8.23 -20.16
CA MET A 11 -20.28 -9.68 -20.29
C MET A 11 -20.54 -10.23 -21.69
N VAL A 12 -21.34 -9.55 -22.51
CA VAL A 12 -21.57 -9.93 -23.92
C VAL A 12 -20.46 -9.42 -24.83
N ASP A 13 -19.96 -8.21 -24.59
CA ASP A 13 -18.98 -7.55 -25.46
C ASP A 13 -17.51 -7.88 -25.11
N ASN A 14 -17.24 -8.61 -24.00
CA ASN A 14 -15.89 -8.76 -23.48
C ASN A 14 -15.55 -10.16 -22.94
N GLU A 15 -14.63 -10.85 -23.61
CA GLU A 15 -14.13 -12.19 -23.24
C GLU A 15 -13.08 -12.18 -22.10
N LEU A 16 -12.64 -10.99 -21.64
CA LEU A 16 -11.59 -10.82 -20.61
C LEU A 16 -11.98 -11.25 -19.17
N GLY A 17 -13.12 -11.91 -19.00
CA GLY A 17 -13.57 -12.51 -17.74
C GLY A 17 -14.47 -11.61 -16.87
N PRO A 18 -14.86 -12.10 -15.67
CA PRO A 18 -15.82 -11.43 -14.80
C PRO A 18 -15.40 -10.02 -14.40
N PHE A 19 -16.35 -9.08 -14.38
CA PHE A 19 -16.08 -7.69 -14.02
C PHE A 19 -15.88 -7.53 -12.50
N ILE A 20 -14.65 -7.75 -12.02
CA ILE A 20 -14.25 -7.76 -10.59
C ILE A 20 -14.75 -6.53 -9.81
N LEU A 21 -14.83 -5.35 -10.45
CA LEU A 21 -15.36 -4.14 -9.83
C LEU A 21 -16.83 -4.29 -9.38
N MET A 22 -17.60 -5.14 -10.06
CA MET A 22 -18.98 -5.45 -9.70
C MET A 22 -19.06 -6.31 -8.44
N ASP A 23 -18.17 -7.28 -8.27
CA ASP A 23 -18.09 -8.11 -7.07
C ASP A 23 -17.66 -7.29 -5.85
N MET A 24 -16.66 -6.41 -6.03
CA MET A 24 -16.28 -5.42 -5.01
C MET A 24 -17.45 -4.50 -4.62
N TRP A 25 -18.24 -4.05 -5.61
CA TRP A 25 -19.45 -3.28 -5.33
C TRP A 25 -20.49 -4.10 -4.56
N TYR A 26 -20.74 -5.35 -4.96
CA TYR A 26 -21.69 -6.23 -4.26
C TYR A 26 -21.30 -6.51 -2.81
N ALA A 27 -20.00 -6.65 -2.53
CA ALA A 27 -19.47 -6.79 -1.17
C ALA A 27 -19.67 -5.51 -0.32
N VAL A 28 -19.23 -4.35 -0.84
CA VAL A 28 -19.15 -3.11 -0.04
C VAL A 28 -20.48 -2.36 0.03
N LYS A 29 -21.39 -2.51 -0.94
CA LYS A 29 -22.62 -1.68 -1.04
C LYS A 29 -23.52 -1.72 0.20
N ASN A 30 -23.48 -2.82 0.95
CA ASN A 30 -24.31 -3.07 2.13
C ASN A 30 -23.58 -2.76 3.46
N GLU A 31 -22.29 -2.39 3.43
CA GLU A 31 -21.56 -2.04 4.65
C GLU A 31 -22.12 -0.77 5.30
N ALA A 32 -22.24 -0.78 6.63
CA ALA A 32 -22.80 0.34 7.39
C ALA A 32 -22.08 1.69 7.11
N LYS A 33 -20.76 1.66 6.91
CA LYS A 33 -19.96 2.84 6.51
C LYS A 33 -20.42 3.41 5.18
N TRP A 34 -20.64 2.54 4.19
CA TRP A 34 -21.01 2.93 2.84
C TRP A 34 -22.48 3.39 2.75
N VAL A 35 -23.37 2.73 3.48
CA VAL A 35 -24.78 3.13 3.60
C VAL A 35 -24.87 4.53 4.22
N ALA A 36 -24.22 4.76 5.37
CA ALA A 36 -24.23 6.06 6.05
C ALA A 36 -23.66 7.20 5.18
N TYR A 37 -22.57 6.94 4.45
CA TYR A 37 -21.99 7.90 3.51
C TYR A 37 -22.97 8.26 2.37
N ASN A 38 -23.59 7.24 1.75
CA ASN A 38 -24.53 7.45 0.65
C ASN A 38 -25.81 8.17 1.09
N ASP A 39 -26.34 7.89 2.29
CA ASP A 39 -27.52 8.56 2.81
C ASP A 39 -27.24 10.01 3.20
N GLY A 40 -26.08 10.31 3.79
CA GLY A 40 -25.59 11.68 3.96
C GLY A 40 -25.53 12.44 2.62
N LEU A 41 -25.06 11.78 1.57
CA LEU A 41 -25.02 12.30 0.19
C LEU A 41 -26.43 12.58 -0.39
N LYS A 42 -27.41 11.70 -0.16
CA LYS A 42 -28.81 11.91 -0.55
C LYS A 42 -29.42 13.12 0.17
N VAL A 43 -29.20 13.25 1.48
CA VAL A 43 -29.70 14.36 2.30
C VAL A 43 -29.06 15.69 1.86
N ALA A 44 -27.74 15.71 1.64
CA ALA A 44 -27.03 16.89 1.12
C ALA A 44 -27.52 17.31 -0.27
N ARG A 45 -27.91 16.35 -1.11
CA ARG A 45 -28.50 16.63 -2.44
C ARG A 45 -29.90 17.22 -2.34
N LYS A 46 -30.75 16.74 -1.43
CA LYS A 46 -32.10 17.30 -1.18
C LYS A 46 -32.05 18.74 -0.68
N ARG A 47 -31.15 19.05 0.27
CA ARG A 47 -30.96 20.42 0.82
C ARG A 47 -30.57 21.47 -0.22
N LYS A 48 -30.12 21.07 -1.41
CA LYS A 48 -29.77 21.98 -2.51
C LYS A 48 -30.93 22.32 -3.45
N GLY A 49 -32.11 21.72 -3.25
CA GLY A 49 -33.28 21.89 -4.13
C GLY A 49 -34.43 22.74 -3.57
N SER A 50 -34.49 22.97 -2.25
CA SER A 50 -35.66 23.56 -1.57
C SER A 50 -35.65 25.09 -1.41
N ASP A 51 -34.67 25.78 -1.99
CA ASP A 51 -34.48 27.24 -1.81
C ASP A 51 -35.07 28.04 -2.98
N LYS A 52 -36.32 27.71 -3.35
CA LYS A 52 -36.99 28.24 -4.55
C LYS A 52 -38.51 28.41 -4.40
N GLU A 53 -39.02 28.63 -3.19
CA GLU A 53 -40.45 28.90 -3.02
C GLU A 53 -40.79 29.71 -1.75
N VAL A 54 -40.58 31.02 -1.81
CA VAL A 54 -41.45 32.01 -1.13
C VAL A 54 -41.60 33.21 -2.06
N ALA A 55 -42.84 33.46 -2.51
CA ALA A 55 -43.17 34.60 -3.35
C ALA A 55 -43.80 35.72 -2.51
N ARG A 56 -43.53 36.97 -2.94
CA ARG A 56 -44.37 38.20 -2.82
C ARG A 56 -45.13 38.47 -1.52
N LYS A 57 -44.84 39.64 -0.94
CA LYS A 57 -45.89 40.57 -0.49
C LYS A 57 -45.42 42.00 -0.69
N ASP A 58 -46.28 42.81 -1.31
CA ASP A 58 -46.03 44.21 -1.67
C ASP A 58 -46.41 45.16 -0.53
N SER A 59 -45.78 46.34 -0.47
CA SER A 59 -46.29 47.55 0.17
C SER A 59 -45.54 48.80 -0.33
N ASP A 60 -46.27 49.87 -0.61
CA ASP A 60 -45.89 51.00 -1.46
C ASP A 60 -45.40 52.28 -0.75
N VAL A 61 -44.59 53.10 -1.46
CA VAL A 61 -44.51 54.60 -1.40
C VAL A 61 -44.00 55.22 -0.06
N VAL A 62 -42.86 55.94 0.08
CA VAL A 62 -42.36 57.29 -0.38
C VAL A 62 -40.80 57.34 -0.12
N ASP A 63 -39.98 58.36 -0.45
CA ASP A 63 -39.51 58.99 -1.72
C ASP A 63 -38.34 60.00 -1.40
N VAL A 64 -37.79 60.72 -2.40
CA VAL A 64 -36.86 61.89 -2.36
C VAL A 64 -35.41 61.70 -1.82
N GLU A 65 -34.48 61.59 -2.78
CA GLU A 65 -33.22 62.36 -2.93
C GLU A 65 -32.05 62.28 -1.90
N GLU A 66 -31.01 61.50 -2.24
CA GLU A 66 -29.65 62.04 -2.40
C GLU A 66 -28.81 61.14 -3.34
N ASN A 67 -28.24 61.70 -4.41
CA ASN A 67 -27.51 60.94 -5.44
C ASN A 67 -26.02 60.74 -5.09
N VAL A 68 -25.75 60.22 -3.88
CA VAL A 68 -24.41 59.71 -3.56
C VAL A 68 -24.24 58.37 -4.27
N GLN A 69 -23.53 58.38 -5.39
CA GLN A 69 -23.33 57.18 -6.21
C GLN A 69 -22.34 56.20 -5.56
N CYS A 70 -22.77 55.55 -4.48
CA CYS A 70 -22.14 54.35 -3.95
C CYS A 70 -21.90 53.37 -5.10
N PRO A 71 -20.67 52.85 -5.29
CA PRO A 71 -20.39 51.89 -6.35
C PRO A 71 -21.33 50.70 -6.20
N ARG A 72 -22.18 50.46 -7.21
CA ARG A 72 -23.22 49.42 -7.14
C ARG A 72 -22.57 48.10 -6.69
N PRO A 73 -23.09 47.43 -5.64
CA PRO A 73 -22.43 46.28 -5.06
C PRO A 73 -22.15 45.22 -6.12
N ILE A 74 -20.93 44.68 -6.12
CA ILE A 74 -20.40 43.85 -7.20
C ILE A 74 -21.36 42.69 -7.51
N GLY A 75 -21.96 42.74 -8.70
CA GLY A 75 -23.08 41.87 -9.05
C GLY A 75 -22.74 40.39 -8.86
N GLN A 76 -23.70 39.59 -8.36
CA GLN A 76 -23.46 38.20 -7.92
C GLN A 76 -22.67 37.34 -8.92
N LYS A 77 -22.84 37.55 -10.23
CA LYS A 77 -22.05 36.90 -11.30
C LYS A 77 -20.55 37.20 -11.24
N GLN A 78 -20.15 38.44 -10.98
CA GLN A 78 -18.75 38.84 -10.83
C GLN A 78 -18.19 38.40 -9.47
N ALA A 79 -18.95 38.57 -8.38
CA ALA A 79 -18.58 38.07 -7.04
C ALA A 79 -18.29 36.56 -7.03
N LYS A 80 -19.13 35.74 -7.70
CA LYS A 80 -18.88 34.30 -7.86
C LYS A 80 -17.65 33.99 -8.72
N LYS A 81 -17.27 34.84 -9.68
CA LYS A 81 -16.08 34.64 -10.52
C LYS A 81 -14.79 34.93 -9.73
N THR A 82 -14.72 36.03 -8.98
CA THR A 82 -13.56 36.37 -8.15
C THR A 82 -13.37 35.36 -7.02
N ALA A 83 -14.45 35.01 -6.30
CA ALA A 83 -14.41 33.99 -5.25
C ALA A 83 -14.01 32.58 -5.75
N LYS A 84 -14.33 32.23 -7.01
CA LYS A 84 -13.90 30.95 -7.62
C LYS A 84 -12.44 30.95 -8.07
N LYS A 85 -11.87 32.09 -8.50
CA LYS A 85 -10.44 32.18 -8.85
C LYS A 85 -9.56 31.91 -7.63
N ASN A 86 -9.87 32.53 -6.48
CA ASN A 86 -9.00 32.46 -5.29
C ASN A 86 -9.05 31.12 -4.54
N LYS A 87 -10.03 30.24 -4.81
CA LYS A 87 -10.21 28.97 -4.09
C LYS A 87 -9.67 27.72 -4.81
N LYS A 88 -9.21 27.82 -6.06
CA LYS A 88 -8.90 26.63 -6.89
C LYS A 88 -7.44 26.16 -6.91
N SER A 89 -6.46 27.03 -6.66
CA SER A 89 -5.04 26.67 -6.77
C SER A 89 -4.50 25.98 -5.52
N LYS A 90 -4.34 26.72 -4.41
CA LYS A 90 -3.59 26.26 -3.22
C LYS A 90 -4.00 24.89 -2.66
N LEU A 91 -5.29 24.56 -2.65
CA LEU A 91 -5.78 23.29 -2.08
C LEU A 91 -5.62 22.09 -3.04
N CYS A 92 -5.48 22.35 -4.35
CA CYS A 92 -5.20 21.32 -5.34
C CYS A 92 -3.72 20.98 -5.39
N ASP A 93 -2.85 22.00 -5.33
CA ASP A 93 -1.40 21.82 -5.39
C ASP A 93 -0.85 21.08 -4.15
N SER A 94 -1.34 21.41 -2.94
CA SER A 94 -0.98 20.70 -1.70
C SER A 94 -1.29 19.20 -1.77
N TYR A 95 -2.51 18.86 -2.21
CA TYR A 95 -2.97 17.48 -2.31
C TYR A 95 -2.16 16.66 -3.35
N ILE A 96 -1.71 17.30 -4.43
CA ILE A 96 -0.87 16.64 -5.45
C ILE A 96 0.53 16.34 -4.91
N GLU A 97 1.14 17.23 -4.12
CA GLU A 97 2.43 16.94 -3.47
C GLU A 97 2.29 15.91 -2.34
N GLU A 98 1.20 15.92 -1.58
CA GLU A 98 0.90 14.85 -0.61
C GLU A 98 0.82 13.47 -1.30
N LEU A 99 0.10 13.36 -2.43
CA LEU A 99 0.07 12.13 -3.23
C LEU A 99 1.47 11.73 -3.76
N ARG A 100 2.29 12.70 -4.18
CA ARG A 100 3.66 12.42 -4.66
C ARG A 100 4.56 11.93 -3.52
N THR A 101 4.47 12.52 -2.33
CA THR A 101 5.27 12.09 -1.17
C THR A 101 4.86 10.69 -0.70
N LEU A 102 3.56 10.39 -0.67
CA LEU A 102 3.05 9.04 -0.40
C LEU A 102 3.56 8.01 -1.41
N GLY A 103 3.52 8.33 -2.71
CA GLY A 103 4.06 7.45 -3.76
C GLY A 103 5.57 7.20 -3.61
N ARG A 104 6.35 8.22 -3.20
CA ARG A 104 7.78 8.06 -2.92
C ARG A 104 8.02 7.16 -1.72
N ILE A 105 7.28 7.35 -0.62
CA ILE A 105 7.40 6.53 0.60
C ILE A 105 7.08 5.06 0.28
N GLN A 106 6.01 4.78 -0.46
CA GLN A 106 5.65 3.41 -0.86
C GLN A 106 6.73 2.75 -1.72
N TYR A 107 7.36 3.50 -2.64
CA TYR A 107 8.47 3.00 -3.45
C TYR A 107 9.73 2.72 -2.60
N GLU A 108 10.08 3.63 -1.70
CA GLU A 108 11.21 3.49 -0.77
C GLU A 108 11.01 2.29 0.17
N ASP A 109 9.83 2.12 0.76
CA ASP A 109 9.48 0.98 1.62
C ASP A 109 9.53 -0.34 0.86
N HIS A 110 8.96 -0.41 -0.35
CA HIS A 110 9.05 -1.63 -1.18
C HIS A 110 10.51 -1.96 -1.54
N ALA A 111 11.31 -0.96 -1.93
CA ALA A 111 12.73 -1.16 -2.22
C ALA A 111 13.52 -1.63 -0.99
N ASN A 112 13.16 -1.16 0.21
CA ASN A 112 13.76 -1.61 1.47
C ASN A 112 13.31 -3.04 1.83
N GLN A 113 12.04 -3.38 1.63
CA GLN A 113 11.51 -4.73 1.85
C GLN A 113 12.23 -5.76 0.96
N VAL A 114 12.42 -5.46 -0.33
CA VAL A 114 13.16 -6.32 -1.26
C VAL A 114 14.60 -6.57 -0.79
N LYS A 115 15.32 -5.52 -0.37
CA LYS A 115 16.69 -5.65 0.17
C LYS A 115 16.74 -6.53 1.43
N VAL A 116 15.78 -6.36 2.35
CA VAL A 116 15.69 -7.18 3.58
C VAL A 116 15.46 -8.65 3.24
N LEU A 117 14.58 -8.95 2.28
CA LEU A 117 14.35 -10.32 1.82
C LEU A 117 15.60 -10.95 1.18
N GLU A 118 16.34 -10.18 0.36
CA GLU A 118 17.59 -10.65 -0.25
C GLU A 118 18.66 -10.97 0.80
N VAL A 119 18.83 -10.09 1.81
CA VAL A 119 19.75 -10.33 2.94
C VAL A 119 19.33 -11.55 3.76
N GLN A 120 18.02 -11.72 4.03
CA GLN A 120 17.50 -12.88 4.75
C GLN A 120 17.73 -14.18 3.99
N GLN A 121 17.59 -14.18 2.65
CA GLN A 121 17.88 -15.32 1.79
C GLN A 121 19.37 -15.67 1.81
N LYS A 122 20.27 -14.69 1.69
CA LYS A 122 21.72 -14.89 1.77
C LYS A 122 22.12 -15.48 3.13
N LEU A 123 21.68 -14.87 4.22
CA LEU A 123 21.96 -15.35 5.58
C LEU A 123 21.41 -16.76 5.87
N SER A 124 20.28 -17.15 5.27
CA SER A 124 19.75 -18.51 5.44
C SER A 124 20.58 -19.55 4.66
N SER A 125 21.02 -19.21 3.45
CA SER A 125 21.95 -20.02 2.65
C SER A 125 23.31 -20.19 3.35
N ASP A 126 23.91 -19.10 3.81
CA ASP A 126 25.22 -19.11 4.46
C ASP A 126 25.21 -19.94 5.75
N LYS A 127 24.12 -19.85 6.54
CA LYS A 127 23.92 -20.69 7.74
C LYS A 127 23.82 -22.17 7.40
N LEU A 128 23.14 -22.52 6.30
CA LEU A 128 23.01 -23.90 5.84
C LEU A 128 24.37 -24.46 5.36
N GLU A 129 25.14 -23.71 4.58
CA GLU A 129 26.47 -24.11 4.14
C GLU A 129 27.47 -24.19 5.30
N ALA A 130 27.43 -23.25 6.25
CA ALA A 130 28.24 -23.31 7.46
C ALA A 130 27.93 -24.58 8.30
N ALA A 131 26.66 -24.97 8.41
CA ALA A 131 26.25 -26.19 9.10
C ALA A 131 26.74 -27.46 8.36
N LYS A 132 26.66 -27.51 7.03
CA LYS A 132 27.21 -28.61 6.21
C LYS A 132 28.73 -28.74 6.41
N LEU A 133 29.47 -27.63 6.35
CA LEU A 133 30.92 -27.61 6.55
C LEU A 133 31.31 -28.04 7.98
N ALA A 134 30.56 -27.61 9.00
CA ALA A 134 30.78 -28.05 10.37
C ALA A 134 30.57 -29.57 10.54
N HIS A 135 29.53 -30.13 9.90
CA HIS A 135 29.28 -31.57 9.90
C HIS A 135 30.40 -32.35 9.17
N LEU A 136 30.88 -31.87 8.02
CA LEU A 136 31.99 -32.48 7.31
C LEU A 136 33.28 -32.50 8.15
N ARG A 137 33.66 -31.36 8.76
CA ARG A 137 34.81 -31.30 9.68
C ARG A 137 34.67 -32.25 10.87
N ALA A 138 33.47 -32.37 11.44
CA ALA A 138 33.22 -33.30 12.55
C ALA A 138 33.33 -34.77 12.12
N LYS A 139 33.01 -35.10 10.86
CA LYS A 139 33.23 -36.42 10.28
C LYS A 139 34.73 -36.68 10.04
N GLU A 140 35.42 -35.75 9.39
CA GLU A 140 36.87 -35.82 9.12
C GLU A 140 37.68 -35.97 10.42
N GLN A 141 37.37 -35.20 11.46
CA GLN A 141 38.02 -35.32 12.77
C GLN A 141 37.80 -36.70 13.42
N LYS A 142 36.61 -37.28 13.27
CA LYS A 142 36.33 -38.65 13.75
C LYS A 142 37.12 -39.70 12.97
N GLU A 143 37.30 -39.51 11.66
CA GLU A 143 38.07 -40.41 10.80
C GLU A 143 39.57 -40.30 11.06
N ALA A 144 40.13 -39.08 11.13
CA ALA A 144 41.50 -38.82 11.54
C ALA A 144 41.81 -39.39 12.94
N GLY A 145 40.87 -39.27 13.88
CA GLY A 145 40.98 -39.86 15.21
C GLY A 145 40.96 -41.40 15.24
N LYS A 146 40.43 -42.08 14.22
CA LYS A 146 40.56 -43.54 14.04
C LYS A 146 41.93 -43.87 13.47
N VAL A 147 42.32 -43.22 12.36
CA VAL A 147 43.62 -43.42 11.70
C VAL A 147 44.78 -43.20 12.68
N GLN A 148 44.71 -42.19 13.53
CA GLN A 148 45.76 -41.94 14.54
C GLN A 148 45.82 -43.03 15.63
N LYS A 149 44.69 -43.67 15.98
CA LYS A 149 44.67 -44.79 16.93
C LYS A 149 45.24 -46.06 16.29
N GLU A 150 44.92 -46.32 15.03
CA GLU A 150 45.47 -47.43 14.26
C GLU A 150 46.98 -47.26 14.06
N ALA A 151 47.45 -46.07 13.67
CA ALA A 151 48.88 -45.75 13.58
C ALA A 151 49.63 -46.00 14.90
N LYS A 152 49.11 -45.48 16.03
CA LYS A 152 49.70 -45.73 17.37
C LYS A 152 49.72 -47.21 17.77
N ARG A 153 48.72 -47.98 17.33
CA ARG A 153 48.68 -49.42 17.54
C ARG A 153 49.79 -50.11 16.73
N TYR A 154 49.95 -49.77 15.46
CA TYR A 154 51.03 -50.31 14.62
C TYR A 154 52.42 -49.91 15.12
N GLU A 155 52.63 -48.67 15.57
CA GLU A 155 53.89 -48.24 16.21
C GLU A 155 54.21 -49.08 17.46
N ALA A 156 53.21 -49.38 18.30
CA ALA A 156 53.39 -50.23 19.48
C ALA A 156 53.71 -51.69 19.09
N GLU A 157 53.03 -52.24 18.08
CA GLU A 157 53.30 -53.59 17.57
C GLU A 157 54.72 -53.68 16.98
N VAL A 158 55.14 -52.73 16.13
CA VAL A 158 56.50 -52.64 15.56
C VAL A 158 57.55 -52.56 16.67
N ARG A 159 57.37 -51.66 17.64
CA ARG A 159 58.32 -51.50 18.76
C ARG A 159 58.47 -52.78 19.59
N MET A 160 57.39 -53.54 19.79
CA MET A 160 57.46 -54.85 20.45
C MET A 160 58.31 -55.83 19.61
N PHE A 161 58.06 -55.94 18.30
CA PHE A 161 58.86 -56.81 17.42
C PHE A 161 60.34 -56.42 17.37
N GLU A 162 60.66 -55.13 17.30
CA GLU A 162 62.04 -54.62 17.38
C GLU A 162 62.71 -55.07 18.68
N THR A 163 62.05 -54.90 19.83
CA THR A 163 62.64 -55.34 21.12
C THR A 163 62.85 -56.85 21.18
N TYR A 164 61.92 -57.68 20.67
CA TYR A 164 62.10 -59.14 20.63
C TYR A 164 63.27 -59.55 19.72
N ASN A 165 63.44 -58.89 18.56
CA ASN A 165 64.54 -59.17 17.64
C ASN A 165 65.92 -58.76 18.21
N CYS A 166 65.98 -57.90 19.24
CA CYS A 166 67.22 -57.60 19.96
C CYS A 166 67.61 -58.64 21.02
N PHE A 167 66.74 -59.63 21.31
CA PHE A 167 66.99 -60.70 22.28
C PHE A 167 67.20 -62.09 21.64
N LEU A 168 67.29 -62.15 20.30
CA LEU A 168 67.57 -63.34 19.49
C LEU A 168 68.94 -63.23 18.81
#